data_AF-A0AAE5A9B9-F1
#
_entry.id   AF-A0AAE5A9B9-F1
#
_cell.length_a   1.000
_cell.length_b   1.000
_cell.length_c   1.000
_cell.angle_alpha   90.00
_cell.angle_beta   90.00
_cell.angle_gamma   90.00
#
_symmetry.space_group_name_H-M   'P 1'
#
loop_
_entity.id
_entity.type
_entity.pdbx_description
1 polymer ?
#
loop_
_entity_poly.entity_id
_entity_poly.type
_entity_poly.pdbx_seq_one_letter_code
_entity_poly.pdbx_strand_id
1 'polypeptide(L)'
;MNIVSVPIAVLRLQYKIVRFPLQLIEDQFMSRLGTEAPARVMYERTLGVLDGAVGSVLGDQEVEQRGAALTKRSDALLRAAELDAEASRKEAEADAELEAERQRANEQQVEAQEAKQREVEQARKREEERKRTAAQEAEQRKQAAAKQADEQAAQRKQAAEAAARNEREKIKAAEEKAA
;
A
#
# COMPACT_ATOMS: atom_id res chain seq x y z
N MET A 1 43.79 12.07 69.09
CA MET A 1 44.18 11.97 67.65
C MET A 1 44.07 10.51 67.25
N ASN A 2 43.15 10.18 66.34
CA ASN A 2 42.86 8.79 65.99
C ASN A 2 43.93 8.21 65.05
N ILE A 3 44.60 7.16 65.50
CA ILE A 3 45.62 6.41 64.74
C ILE A 3 45.05 5.79 63.45
N VAL A 4 43.72 5.70 63.33
CA VAL A 4 42.99 5.18 62.16
C VAL A 4 42.69 6.27 61.11
N SER A 5 42.75 7.57 61.45
CA SER A 5 42.44 8.64 60.49
C SER A 5 43.59 8.93 59.51
N VAL A 6 44.83 8.64 59.91
CA VAL A 6 46.02 8.87 59.08
C VAL A 6 46.10 7.88 57.90
N PRO A 7 45.88 6.56 58.08
CA PRO A 7 45.82 5.60 56.97
C PRO A 7 44.70 5.89 55.97
N ILE A 8 43.51 6.28 56.45
CA ILE A 8 42.35 6.61 55.60
C ILE A 8 42.62 7.88 54.79
N ALA A 9 43.25 8.89 55.39
CA ALA A 9 43.64 10.12 54.67
C ALA A 9 44.69 9.85 53.58
N VAL A 10 45.65 8.96 53.84
CA VAL A 10 46.64 8.52 52.84
C VAL A 10 45.98 7.73 51.71
N LEU A 11 45.04 6.84 52.02
CA LEU A 11 44.26 6.10 51.01
C LEU A 11 43.40 7.03 50.15
N ARG A 12 42.75 8.04 50.75
CA ARG A 12 42.02 9.09 50.01
C ARG A 12 42.95 9.90 49.10
N LEU A 13 44.17 10.21 49.55
CA LEU A 13 45.17 10.90 48.75
C LEU A 13 45.66 10.04 47.58
N GLN A 14 45.92 8.75 47.82
CA GLN A 14 46.30 7.79 46.79
C GLN A 14 45.18 7.60 45.75
N TYR A 15 43.93 7.50 46.19
CA TYR A 15 42.79 7.45 45.28
C TYR A 15 42.65 8.72 44.45
N LYS A 16 42.85 9.91 45.04
CA LYS A 16 42.92 11.18 44.28
C LYS A 16 44.06 11.20 43.25
N ILE A 17 45.21 10.60 43.55
CA ILE A 17 46.36 10.51 42.62
C ILE A 17 46.08 9.53 41.48
N VAL A 18 45.49 8.36 41.76
CA VAL A 18 45.07 7.39 40.73
C VAL A 18 43.95 7.96 39.84
N ARG A 19 43.15 8.88 40.38
CA ARG A 19 42.03 9.51 39.69
C ARG A 19 42.41 10.67 38.79
N PHE A 20 43.51 11.36 39.09
CA PHE A 20 44.02 12.47 38.28
C PHE A 20 44.19 12.12 36.78
N PRO A 21 44.74 10.96 36.37
CA PRO A 21 44.80 10.59 34.96
C PRO A 21 43.42 10.25 34.35
N LEU A 22 42.49 9.69 35.12
CA LEU A 22 41.12 9.38 34.64
C LEU A 22 40.30 10.65 34.38
N GLN A 23 40.48 11.68 35.20
CA GLN A 23 39.87 12.99 35.03
C GLN A 23 40.44 13.74 33.81
N LEU A 24 41.75 13.60 33.55
CA LEU A 24 42.40 14.15 32.35
C LEU A 24 41.91 13.48 31.05
N ILE A 25 41.60 12.19 31.08
CA ILE A 25 41.00 11.48 29.93
C ILE A 25 39.56 11.98 29.67
N GLU A 26 38.82 12.29 30.74
CA GLU A 26 37.48 12.88 30.67
C GLU A 26 37.52 14.29 30.03
N ASP A 27 38.42 15.16 30.50
CA ASP A 27 38.55 16.55 30.04
C ASP A 27 39.17 16.67 28.62
N GLN A 28 40.10 15.79 28.24
CA GLN A 28 40.82 15.91 26.95
C GLN A 28 40.19 15.07 25.82
N PHE A 29 39.63 13.91 26.14
CA PHE A 29 39.22 12.89 25.15
C PHE A 29 37.71 12.67 25.11
N MET A 30 37.04 12.57 26.28
CA MET A 30 35.58 12.38 26.34
C MET A 30 34.79 13.67 26.12
N SER A 31 35.37 14.84 26.41
CA SER A 31 34.79 16.15 26.08
C SER A 31 34.59 16.39 24.57
N ARG A 32 35.39 15.70 23.73
CA ARG A 32 35.27 15.72 22.26
C ARG A 32 34.17 14.80 21.73
N LEU A 33 33.75 13.80 22.53
CA LEU A 33 32.61 12.95 22.22
C LEU A 33 31.34 13.62 22.72
N GLY A 34 30.30 13.66 21.88
CA GLY A 34 28.99 14.16 22.30
C GLY A 34 28.51 13.49 23.58
N THR A 35 27.76 14.21 24.42
CA THR A 35 27.30 13.75 25.73
C THR A 35 26.45 12.48 25.69
N GLU A 36 25.96 12.09 24.51
CA GLU A 36 25.11 10.93 24.26
C GLU A 36 25.86 9.80 23.53
N ALA A 37 27.15 9.98 23.23
CA ALA A 37 27.93 8.96 22.54
C ALA A 37 27.96 7.65 23.36
N PRO A 38 27.62 6.48 22.79
CA PRO A 38 27.49 5.23 23.56
C PRO A 38 28.74 4.86 24.36
N ALA A 39 29.92 5.09 23.78
CA ALA A 39 31.21 4.85 24.45
C ALA A 39 31.42 5.76 25.67
N ARG A 40 30.99 7.02 25.60
CA ARG A 40 31.05 7.99 26.70
C ARG A 40 30.04 7.64 27.79
N VAL A 41 28.80 7.29 27.43
CA VAL A 41 27.75 6.90 28.38
C VAL A 41 28.14 5.64 29.17
N MET A 42 28.73 4.64 28.50
CA MET A 42 29.24 3.44 29.17
C MET A 42 30.42 3.74 30.11
N TYR A 43 31.33 4.64 29.70
CA TYR A 43 32.44 5.08 30.54
C TYR A 43 31.96 5.87 31.78
N GLU A 44 31.03 6.81 31.60
CA GLU A 44 30.45 7.59 32.71
C GLU A 44 29.72 6.69 33.72
N ARG A 45 29.06 5.63 33.24
CA ARG A 45 28.40 4.63 34.10
C ARG A 45 29.39 3.83 34.94
N THR A 46 30.44 3.29 34.32
CA THR A 46 31.44 2.49 35.05
C THR A 46 32.20 3.33 36.06
N LEU A 47 32.52 4.58 35.70
CA LEU A 47 33.11 5.55 36.61
C LEU A 47 32.17 5.88 37.77
N GLY A 48 30.89 6.18 37.49
CA GLY A 48 29.91 6.49 38.52
C GLY A 48 29.71 5.37 39.55
N VAL A 49 29.70 4.10 39.11
CA VAL A 49 29.60 2.93 40.01
C VAL A 49 30.85 2.80 40.89
N LEU A 50 32.03 2.98 40.30
CA LEU A 50 33.30 2.90 41.00
C LEU A 50 33.43 4.03 42.04
N ASP A 51 32.98 5.23 41.70
CA ASP A 51 32.95 6.40 42.59
C ASP A 51 31.98 6.20 43.74
N GLY A 52 30.78 5.69 43.47
CA GLY A 52 29.79 5.36 44.49
C GLY A 52 30.34 4.36 45.50
N ALA A 53 30.97 3.28 45.02
CA ALA A 53 31.56 2.25 45.86
C ALA A 53 32.74 2.78 46.70
N VAL A 54 33.65 3.55 46.09
CA VAL A 54 34.82 4.10 46.79
C VAL A 54 34.40 5.19 47.77
N GLY A 55 33.46 6.06 47.41
CA GLY A 55 32.89 7.09 48.28
C GLY A 55 32.24 6.49 49.53
N SER A 56 31.46 5.40 49.37
CA SER A 56 30.83 4.73 50.52
C SER A 56 31.84 4.01 51.42
N VAL A 57 32.84 3.33 50.82
CA VAL A 57 33.89 2.61 51.58
C VAL A 57 34.83 3.58 52.32
N LEU A 58 35.16 4.71 51.70
CA LEU A 58 36.05 5.73 52.30
C LEU A 58 35.32 6.77 53.14
N GLY A 59 33.98 6.76 53.20
CA GLY A 59 33.17 7.78 53.88
C GLY A 59 33.35 9.18 53.29
N ASP A 60 33.47 9.27 51.96
CA ASP A 60 33.57 10.51 51.19
C ASP A 60 32.24 10.76 50.46
N GLN A 61 31.36 11.52 51.11
CA GLN A 61 30.00 11.80 50.61
C GLN A 61 29.98 12.54 49.28
N GLU A 62 30.99 13.36 48.98
CA GLU A 62 31.04 14.13 47.73
C GLU A 62 31.28 13.19 46.54
N VAL A 63 32.21 12.25 46.70
CA VAL A 63 32.52 11.22 45.70
C VAL A 63 31.34 10.26 45.52
N GLU A 64 30.69 9.87 46.61
CA GLU A 64 29.51 9.01 46.58
C GLU A 64 28.33 9.66 45.82
N GLN A 65 27.99 10.92 46.15
CA GLN A 65 26.90 11.65 45.49
C GLN A 65 27.18 11.87 44.00
N ARG A 66 28.43 12.20 43.64
CA ARG A 66 28.84 12.37 42.26
C ARG A 66 28.73 11.06 41.48
N GLY A 67 29.16 9.94 42.07
CA GLY A 67 29.04 8.62 41.47
C GLY A 67 27.58 8.24 41.20
N ALA A 68 26.71 8.43 42.18
CA ALA A 68 25.28 8.19 42.05
C ALA A 68 24.63 9.06 40.95
N ALA A 69 25.02 10.34 40.85
CA ALA A 69 24.53 11.24 39.82
C ALA A 69 24.97 10.82 38.41
N LEU A 70 26.24 10.41 38.25
CA LEU A 70 26.77 9.91 36.98
C LEU A 70 26.07 8.64 36.54
N THR A 71 25.95 7.63 37.41
CA THR A 71 25.24 6.39 37.09
C THR A 71 23.79 6.65 36.67
N LYS A 72 23.05 7.47 37.43
CA LYS A 72 21.66 7.80 37.12
C LYS A 72 21.51 8.49 35.77
N ARG A 73 22.42 9.42 35.44
CA ARG A 73 22.44 10.11 34.14
C ARG A 73 22.70 9.14 33.00
N SER A 74 23.72 8.29 33.13
CA SER A 74 24.07 7.32 32.09
C SER A 74 22.95 6.30 31.85
N ASP A 75 22.31 5.81 32.91
CA ASP A 75 21.17 4.89 32.79
C ASP A 75 19.97 5.55 32.09
N ALA A 76 19.70 6.83 32.38
CA ALA A 76 18.66 7.59 31.69
C ALA A 76 18.95 7.76 30.19
N LEU A 77 20.21 8.05 29.83
CA LEU A 77 20.64 8.18 28.44
C LEU A 77 20.57 6.85 27.68
N LEU A 78 20.97 5.74 28.30
CA LEU A 78 20.84 4.41 27.70
C LEU A 78 19.37 4.08 27.41
N ARG A 79 18.49 4.36 28.38
CA ARG A 79 17.06 4.12 28.21
C ARG A 79 16.43 5.00 27.12
N ALA A 80 16.86 6.26 27.02
CA ALA A 80 16.41 7.15 25.94
C ALA A 80 16.83 6.60 24.57
N ALA A 81 18.08 6.18 24.42
CA ALA A 81 18.58 5.59 23.17
C ALA A 81 17.85 4.29 22.79
N GLU A 82 17.50 3.45 23.77
CA GLU A 82 16.68 2.25 23.54
C GLU A 82 15.27 2.61 23.04
N LEU A 83 14.63 3.59 23.66
CA LEU A 83 13.30 4.06 23.25
C LEU A 83 13.31 4.70 21.87
N ASP A 84 14.32 5.50 21.55
CA ASP A 84 14.47 6.10 20.22
C ASP A 84 14.69 5.03 19.15
N ALA A 85 15.53 4.02 19.45
CA ALA A 85 15.73 2.89 18.53
C ALA A 85 14.45 2.07 18.31
N GLU A 86 13.64 1.88 19.36
CA GLU A 86 12.33 1.21 19.25
C GLU A 86 11.34 2.07 18.45
N ALA A 87 11.30 3.38 18.69
CA ALA A 87 10.45 4.31 17.96
C ALA A 87 10.81 4.33 16.46
N SER A 88 12.08 4.46 16.10
CA SER A 88 12.52 4.44 14.71
C SER A 88 12.20 3.11 14.01
N ARG A 89 12.27 1.97 14.72
CA ARG A 89 11.84 0.68 14.16
C ARG A 89 10.34 0.65 13.89
N LYS A 90 9.53 1.11 14.85
CA LYS A 90 8.08 1.18 14.70
C LYS A 90 7.65 2.12 13.58
N GLU A 91 8.31 3.26 13.44
CA GLU A 91 8.08 4.20 12.33
C GLU A 91 8.42 3.53 10.99
N ALA A 92 9.57 2.89 10.87
CA ALA A 92 9.97 2.20 9.64
C ALA A 92 9.01 1.04 9.28
N GLU A 93 8.55 0.27 10.27
CA GLU A 93 7.56 -0.80 10.07
C GLU A 93 6.21 -0.23 9.61
N ALA A 94 5.73 0.84 10.25
CA ALA A 94 4.47 1.50 9.89
C ALA A 94 4.52 2.13 8.49
N ASP A 95 5.64 2.77 8.13
CA ASP A 95 5.82 3.35 6.80
C ASP A 95 5.84 2.27 5.72
N ALA A 96 6.51 1.13 5.98
CA ALA A 96 6.53 0.00 5.06
C ALA A 96 5.13 -0.63 4.90
N GLU A 97 4.37 -0.76 5.98
CA GLU A 97 2.98 -1.26 5.95
C GLU A 97 2.07 -0.31 5.15
N LEU A 98 2.18 0.99 5.39
CA LEU A 98 1.42 2.01 4.67
C LEU A 98 1.75 2.03 3.18
N GLU A 99 3.02 1.90 2.81
CA GLU A 99 3.42 1.83 1.41
C GLU A 99 2.90 0.55 0.73
N ALA A 100 2.97 -0.59 1.40
CA ALA A 100 2.42 -1.84 0.90
C ALA A 100 0.89 -1.76 0.70
N GLU A 101 0.16 -1.15 1.64
CA GLU A 101 -1.29 -0.97 1.52
C GLU A 101 -1.65 -0.02 0.37
N ARG A 102 -0.91 1.08 0.21
CA ARG A 102 -1.07 2.00 -0.93
C ARG A 102 -0.83 1.32 -2.27
N GLN A 103 0.21 0.50 -2.37
CA GLN A 103 0.50 -0.26 -3.60
C GLN A 103 -0.65 -1.21 -3.93
N ARG A 104 -1.13 -1.99 -2.95
CA ARG A 104 -2.29 -2.89 -3.13
C ARG A 104 -3.55 -2.14 -3.53
N ALA A 105 -3.83 -0.99 -2.92
CA ALA A 105 -4.99 -0.18 -3.27
C ALA A 105 -4.91 0.34 -4.71
N ASN A 106 -3.73 0.79 -5.14
CA ASN A 106 -3.49 1.23 -6.51
C ASN A 106 -3.65 0.08 -7.51
N GLU A 107 -3.08 -1.10 -7.22
CA GLU A 107 -3.23 -2.29 -8.06
C GLU A 107 -4.70 -2.69 -8.21
N GLN A 108 -5.45 -2.76 -7.12
CA GLN A 108 -6.88 -3.05 -7.15
C GLN A 108 -7.66 -2.02 -7.96
N GLN A 109 -7.31 -0.73 -7.84
CA GLN A 109 -7.95 0.32 -8.61
C GLN A 109 -7.68 0.17 -10.11
N VAL A 110 -6.45 -0.13 -10.50
CA VAL A 110 -6.06 -0.38 -11.90
C VAL A 110 -6.79 -1.61 -12.44
N GLU A 111 -6.77 -2.72 -11.72
CA GLU A 111 -7.48 -3.95 -12.11
C GLU A 111 -8.99 -3.71 -12.28
N ALA A 112 -9.62 -2.98 -11.36
CA ALA A 112 -11.03 -2.64 -11.45
C ALA A 112 -11.33 -1.74 -12.66
N GLN A 113 -10.45 -0.79 -12.97
CA GLN A 113 -10.58 0.05 -14.16
C GLN A 113 -10.45 -0.77 -15.44
N GLU A 114 -9.47 -1.66 -15.52
CA GLU A 114 -9.29 -2.54 -16.67
C GLU A 114 -10.45 -3.51 -16.84
N ALA A 115 -10.96 -4.10 -15.76
CA ALA A 115 -12.11 -4.98 -15.79
C ALA A 115 -13.35 -4.23 -16.33
N LYS A 116 -13.59 -3.01 -15.84
CA LYS A 116 -14.67 -2.16 -16.33
C LYS A 116 -14.52 -1.79 -17.81
N GLN A 117 -13.31 -1.48 -18.27
CA GLN A 117 -13.05 -1.19 -19.68
C GLN A 117 -13.33 -2.43 -20.54
N ARG A 118 -12.86 -3.61 -20.13
CA ARG A 118 -13.13 -4.88 -20.82
C ARG A 118 -14.63 -5.18 -20.88
N GLU A 119 -15.37 -4.93 -19.81
CA GLU A 119 -16.83 -5.13 -19.78
C GLU A 119 -17.56 -4.19 -20.75
N VAL A 120 -17.17 -2.90 -20.77
CA VAL A 120 -17.73 -1.92 -21.72
C VAL A 120 -17.43 -2.32 -23.17
N GLU A 121 -16.21 -2.76 -23.48
CA GLU A 121 -15.87 -3.23 -24.82
C GLU A 121 -16.66 -4.47 -25.23
N GLN A 122 -16.82 -5.44 -24.34
CA GLN A 122 -17.64 -6.62 -24.59
C GLN A 122 -19.11 -6.26 -24.80
N ALA A 123 -19.65 -5.34 -23.99
CA ALA A 123 -21.02 -4.85 -24.15
C ALA A 123 -21.23 -4.19 -25.52
N ARG A 124 -20.28 -3.35 -25.97
CA ARG A 124 -20.32 -2.73 -27.31
C ARG A 124 -20.27 -3.77 -28.42
N LYS A 125 -19.37 -4.76 -28.35
CA LYS A 125 -19.30 -5.84 -29.34
C LYS A 125 -20.61 -6.62 -29.43
N ARG A 126 -21.21 -6.97 -28.29
CA ARG A 126 -22.52 -7.65 -28.25
C ARG A 126 -23.64 -6.78 -28.82
N GLU A 127 -23.62 -5.47 -28.56
CA GLU A 127 -24.58 -4.54 -29.15
C GLU A 127 -24.44 -4.46 -30.68
N GLU A 128 -23.21 -4.37 -31.19
CA GLU A 128 -22.92 -4.36 -32.63
C GLU A 128 -23.36 -5.65 -33.30
N GLU A 129 -23.08 -6.81 -32.71
CA GLU A 129 -23.53 -8.11 -33.19
C GLU A 129 -25.05 -8.16 -33.26
N ARG A 130 -25.76 -7.74 -32.19
CA ARG A 130 -27.23 -7.67 -32.18
C ARG A 130 -27.78 -6.76 -33.27
N LYS A 131 -27.18 -5.59 -33.50
CA LYS A 131 -27.58 -4.68 -34.58
C LYS A 131 -27.41 -5.32 -35.95
N ARG A 132 -26.29 -6.02 -36.18
CA ARG A 132 -26.03 -6.75 -37.44
C ARG A 132 -27.03 -7.87 -37.65
N THR A 133 -27.28 -8.69 -36.64
CA THR A 133 -28.28 -9.78 -36.72
C THR A 133 -29.68 -9.22 -36.98
N ALA A 134 -30.09 -8.18 -36.25
CA ALA A 134 -31.39 -7.55 -36.47
C ALA A 134 -31.54 -6.96 -37.89
N ALA A 135 -30.49 -6.35 -38.43
CA ALA A 135 -30.48 -5.85 -39.80
C ALA A 135 -30.59 -6.98 -40.83
N GLN A 136 -29.85 -8.08 -40.63
CA GLN A 136 -29.93 -9.27 -41.50
C GLN A 136 -31.31 -9.92 -41.44
N GLU A 137 -31.89 -10.08 -40.25
CA GLU A 137 -33.24 -10.63 -40.08
C GLU A 137 -34.30 -9.73 -40.74
N ALA A 138 -34.18 -8.40 -40.58
CA ALA A 138 -35.09 -7.46 -41.22
C ALA A 138 -35.01 -7.54 -42.75
N GLU A 139 -33.80 -7.68 -43.30
CA GLU A 139 -33.59 -7.83 -44.74
C GLU A 139 -34.15 -9.16 -45.26
N GLN A 140 -33.91 -10.27 -44.56
CA GLN A 140 -34.50 -11.58 -44.91
C GLN A 140 -36.02 -11.53 -44.90
N ARG A 141 -36.63 -10.87 -43.89
CA ARG A 141 -38.08 -10.70 -43.81
C ARG A 141 -38.62 -9.84 -44.95
N LYS A 142 -37.93 -8.75 -45.32
CA LYS A 142 -38.30 -7.94 -46.49
C LYS A 142 -38.27 -8.75 -47.77
N GLN A 143 -37.21 -9.53 -48.00
CA GLN A 143 -37.08 -10.37 -49.19
C GLN A 143 -38.14 -11.47 -49.24
N ALA A 144 -38.44 -12.11 -48.09
CA ALA A 144 -39.51 -13.10 -48.00
C ALA A 144 -40.88 -12.48 -48.30
N ALA A 145 -41.18 -11.31 -47.73
CA ALA A 145 -42.42 -10.58 -48.00
C ALA A 145 -42.54 -10.15 -49.46
N ALA A 146 -41.44 -9.70 -50.08
CA ALA A 146 -41.42 -9.33 -51.50
C ALA A 146 -41.75 -10.54 -52.40
N LYS A 147 -41.10 -11.70 -52.15
CA LYS A 147 -41.40 -12.93 -52.89
C LYS A 147 -42.87 -13.36 -52.74
N GLN A 148 -43.40 -13.31 -51.53
CA GLN A 148 -44.81 -13.63 -51.29
C GLN A 148 -45.76 -12.66 -52.02
N ALA A 149 -45.44 -11.37 -52.05
CA ALA A 149 -46.23 -10.38 -52.77
C ALA A 149 -46.19 -10.63 -54.30
N ASP A 150 -45.01 -10.95 -54.85
CA ASP A 150 -44.83 -11.27 -56.26
C ASP A 150 -45.60 -12.55 -56.66
N GLU A 151 -45.53 -13.59 -55.84
CA GLU A 151 -46.29 -14.84 -56.04
C GLU A 151 -47.81 -14.58 -56.02
N GLN A 152 -48.30 -13.80 -55.06
CA GLN A 152 -49.71 -13.41 -55.00
C GLN A 152 -50.14 -12.57 -56.21
N ALA A 153 -49.29 -11.63 -56.65
CA ALA A 153 -49.56 -10.82 -57.83
C ALA A 153 -49.61 -11.70 -59.10
N ALA A 154 -48.70 -12.65 -59.25
CA ALA A 154 -48.68 -13.60 -60.36
C ALA A 154 -49.93 -14.49 -60.39
N GLN A 155 -50.35 -15.03 -59.23
CA GLN A 155 -51.58 -15.81 -59.12
C GLN A 155 -52.82 -14.99 -59.50
N ARG A 156 -52.92 -13.75 -59.02
CA ARG A 156 -54.03 -12.85 -59.38
C ARG A 156 -54.06 -12.54 -60.87
N LYS A 157 -52.89 -12.31 -61.49
CA LYS A 157 -52.79 -12.09 -62.93
C LYS A 157 -53.26 -13.31 -63.71
N GLN A 158 -52.82 -14.51 -63.34
CA GLN A 158 -53.24 -15.75 -63.98
C GLN A 158 -54.76 -15.99 -63.86
N ALA A 159 -55.33 -15.73 -62.66
CA ALA A 159 -56.76 -15.84 -62.43
C ALA A 159 -57.57 -14.85 -63.29
N ALA A 160 -57.11 -13.60 -63.39
CA ALA A 160 -57.74 -12.58 -64.24
C ALA A 160 -57.67 -12.95 -65.73
N GLU A 161 -56.53 -13.44 -66.21
CA GLU A 161 -56.38 -13.91 -67.59
C GLU A 161 -57.25 -15.13 -67.89
N ALA A 162 -57.38 -16.07 -66.95
CA ALA A 162 -58.26 -17.22 -67.07
C ALA A 162 -59.74 -16.80 -67.12
N ALA A 163 -60.15 -15.88 -66.25
CA ALA A 163 -61.51 -15.31 -66.29
C ALA A 163 -61.81 -14.62 -67.62
N ALA A 164 -60.88 -13.79 -68.12
CA ALA A 164 -61.01 -13.13 -69.42
C ALA A 164 -61.08 -14.13 -70.59
N ARG A 165 -60.33 -15.23 -70.54
CA ARG A 165 -60.43 -16.32 -71.53
C ARG A 165 -61.81 -16.98 -71.50
N ASN A 166 -62.29 -17.36 -70.31
CA ASN A 166 -63.61 -17.97 -70.14
C ASN A 166 -64.74 -17.05 -70.63
N GLU A 167 -64.66 -15.74 -70.39
CA GLU A 167 -65.62 -14.78 -70.92
C GLU A 167 -65.60 -14.72 -72.45
N ARG A 168 -64.41 -14.66 -73.05
CA ARG A 168 -64.27 -14.66 -74.52
C ARG A 168 -64.83 -15.93 -75.15
N GLU A 169 -64.62 -17.09 -74.53
CA GLU A 169 -65.18 -18.36 -74.99
C GLU A 169 -66.71 -18.38 -74.90
N LYS A 170 -67.29 -17.84 -73.81
CA LYS A 170 -68.75 -17.70 -73.68
C LYS A 170 -69.34 -16.76 -74.73
N ILE A 171 -68.66 -15.64 -75.02
CA ILE A 171 -69.10 -14.69 -76.06
C ILE A 171 -69.09 -15.38 -77.42
N LYS A 172 -68.00 -16.05 -77.79
CA LYS A 172 -67.92 -16.82 -79.05
C LYS A 172 -69.02 -17.88 -79.17
N ALA A 173 -69.26 -18.65 -78.11
CA ALA A 173 -70.29 -19.68 -78.10
C ALA A 173 -71.71 -19.09 -78.21
N ALA A 174 -71.93 -17.86 -77.72
CA ALA A 174 -73.19 -17.14 -77.90
C ALA A 174 -73.35 -16.62 -79.34
N GLU A 175 -72.27 -16.13 -79.95
CA GLU A 175 -72.25 -15.69 -81.35
C GLU A 175 -72.51 -16.86 -82.32
N GLU A 176 -71.89 -18.02 -82.10
CA GLU A 176 -72.09 -19.23 -82.92
C GLU A 176 -73.52 -19.79 -82.84
N LYS A 177 -74.22 -19.59 -81.71
CA LYS A 177 -75.64 -20.01 -81.57
C LYS A 177 -76.62 -19.01 -82.17
N ALA A 178 -76.20 -17.79 -82.48
CA ALA A 178 -77.02 -16.73 -83.04
C ALA A 178 -76.91 -16.62 -84.57
N ALA A 179 -76.02 -17.41 -85.20
CA ALA A 179 -75.85 -17.57 -86.64
C ALA A 179 -76.59 -18.81 -87.16
#